data_AF-A0A3S1G4K8-F1
#
_entry.id   AF-A0A3S1G4K8-F1
#
_cell.length_a   1.000
_cell.length_b   1.000
_cell.length_c   1.000
_cell.angle_alpha   90.00
_cell.angle_beta   90.00
_cell.angle_gamma   90.00
#
_symmetry.space_group_name_H-M   'P 1'
#
loop_
_entity.id
_entity.type
_entity.pdbx_description
1 polymer ?
#
loop_
_entity_poly.entity_id
_entity_poly.type
_entity_poly.pdbx_seq_one_letter_code
_entity_poly.pdbx_strand_id
1 'polypeptide(L)' 'VFVDARDGRLTGDRIRAEVPEWRMASIWFCGPAGFGEALRKDFAAQGLPVGERFHQELFAMR' A
#
# COMPACT_ATOMS: atom_id res chain seq x y z
N VAL A 1 -5.52 -6.58 12.82
CA VAL A 1 -4.38 -7.28 12.18
C VAL A 1 -4.93 -8.10 11.03
N PHE A 2 -4.41 -7.90 9.80
CA PHE A 2 -4.81 -8.60 8.58
C PHE A 2 -3.91 -9.81 8.36
N VAL A 3 -4.47 -10.96 7.99
CA VAL A 3 -3.74 -12.23 7.81
C VAL A 3 -4.20 -12.89 6.52
N ASP A 4 -3.27 -13.09 5.58
CA ASP A 4 -3.60 -13.55 4.22
C ASP A 4 -4.45 -14.82 4.18
N ALA A 5 -4.14 -15.82 5.03
CA ALA A 5 -4.86 -17.09 5.08
C ALA A 5 -6.32 -16.95 5.55
N ARG A 6 -6.66 -15.90 6.29
CA ARG A 6 -8.00 -15.64 6.83
C ARG A 6 -8.75 -14.60 6.00
N ASP A 7 -8.05 -13.54 5.61
CA ASP A 7 -8.65 -12.31 5.08
C ASP A 7 -8.42 -12.16 3.56
N GLY A 8 -7.72 -13.11 2.93
CA GLY A 8 -7.30 -13.04 1.53
C GLY A 8 -6.07 -12.16 1.35
N ARG A 9 -5.61 -11.96 0.11
CA ARG A 9 -4.41 -11.15 -0.16
C ARG A 9 -4.70 -9.66 0.08
N LEU A 10 -3.79 -8.98 0.78
CA LEU A 10 -3.87 -7.52 0.92
C LEU A 10 -3.64 -6.86 -0.46
N THR A 11 -4.59 -6.02 -0.88
CA THR A 11 -4.53 -5.24 -2.13
C THR A 11 -4.80 -3.76 -1.85
N GLY A 12 -4.45 -2.88 -2.80
CA GLY A 12 -4.75 -1.45 -2.64
C GLY A 12 -6.25 -1.17 -2.58
N ASP A 13 -7.07 -1.89 -3.37
CA ASP A 13 -8.54 -1.85 -3.28
C ASP A 13 -9.04 -2.13 -1.86
N ARG A 14 -8.49 -3.17 -1.21
CA ARG A 14 -8.87 -3.53 0.15
C ARG A 14 -8.47 -2.45 1.14
N ILE A 15 -7.27 -1.89 1.01
CA ILE A 15 -6.81 -0.80 1.88
C ILE A 15 -7.73 0.42 1.74
N ARG A 16 -8.13 0.79 0.51
CA ARG A 16 -9.03 1.92 0.28
C ARG A 16 -10.44 1.71 0.83
N ALA A 17 -10.92 0.48 0.82
CA ALA A 17 -12.22 0.14 1.40
C ALA A 17 -12.20 0.25 2.94
N GLU A 18 -11.09 -0.14 3.57
CA GLU A 18 -10.94 -0.13 5.03
C GLU A 18 -10.49 1.23 5.58
N VAL A 19 -9.92 2.11 4.75
CA VAL A 19 -9.46 3.45 5.14
C VAL A 19 -10.08 4.51 4.23
N PRO A 20 -11.36 4.90 4.41
CA PRO A 20 -12.08 5.81 3.50
C PRO A 20 -11.35 7.14 3.21
N GLU A 21 -10.62 7.66 4.20
CA GLU A 21 -9.85 8.90 4.16
C GLU A 21 -8.44 8.75 3.56
N TRP A 22 -8.13 7.61 2.93
CA TRP A 22 -6.82 7.30 2.34
C TRP A 22 -6.26 8.39 1.42
N ARG A 23 -7.12 9.18 0.77
CA ARG A 23 -6.71 10.31 -0.10
C ARG A 23 -5.99 11.42 0.66
N MET A 24 -6.30 11.57 1.94
CA MET A 24 -5.71 12.57 2.83
C MET A 24 -4.54 12.01 3.65
N ALA A 25 -4.31 10.70 3.59
CA ALA A 25 -3.28 10.01 4.36
C ALA A 25 -1.94 9.95 3.61
N SER A 26 -0.88 9.66 4.37
CA SER A 26 0.39 9.16 3.84
C SER A 26 0.50 7.66 4.11
N ILE A 27 1.00 6.91 3.12
CA ILE A 27 1.23 5.48 3.21
C ILE A 27 2.72 5.25 3.49
N TRP A 28 3.00 4.51 4.56
CA TRP A 28 4.35 4.06 4.91
C TRP A 28 4.41 2.54 4.76
N PHE A 29 5.25 2.07 3.85
CA PHE A 29 5.36 0.66 3.50
C PHE A 29 6.78 0.16 3.72
N CYS A 30 6.90 -0.93 4.48
CA CYS A 30 8.13 -1.71 4.64
C CYS A 30 7.78 -3.17 4.38
N GLY A 31 8.40 -3.78 3.36
CA GLY A 31 8.06 -5.14 2.95
C GLY A 31 8.61 -5.50 1.57
N PRO A 32 8.12 -6.61 0.97
CA PRO A 32 8.61 -7.10 -0.31
C PRO A 32 8.50 -6.04 -1.39
N ALA A 33 9.60 -5.76 -2.09
CA ALA A 33 9.69 -4.67 -3.06
C ALA A 33 8.60 -4.76 -4.15
N GLY A 34 8.36 -5.96 -4.69
CA GLY A 34 7.32 -6.17 -5.69
C GLY A 34 5.91 -5.87 -5.19
N PHE A 35 5.64 -6.07 -3.90
CA PHE A 35 4.35 -5.74 -3.30
C PHE A 35 4.22 -4.23 -3.07
N GLY A 36 5.27 -3.58 -2.56
CA GLY A 36 5.31 -2.12 -2.42
C GLY A 36 5.06 -1.40 -3.75
N GLU A 37 5.74 -1.85 -4.82
CA GLU A 37 5.53 -1.32 -6.17
C GLU A 37 4.11 -1.55 -6.71
N ALA A 38 3.51 -2.70 -6.42
CA ALA A 38 2.13 -2.98 -6.81
C ALA A 38 1.15 -2.03 -6.11
N LEU A 39 1.33 -1.81 -4.80
CA LEU A 39 0.52 -0.85 -4.04
C LEU A 39 0.74 0.58 -4.54
N ARG A 40 1.98 1.00 -4.76
CA ARG A 40 2.31 2.34 -5.25
C ARG A 40 1.62 2.63 -6.59
N LYS A 41 1.66 1.69 -7.54
CA LYS A 41 0.99 1.83 -8.84
C LYS A 41 -0.52 1.93 -8.71
N ASP A 42 -1.09 1.09 -7.86
CA ASP A 42 -2.53 1.08 -7.62
C ASP A 42 -3.01 2.41 -7.01
N PHE A 43 -2.36 2.89 -5.94
CA PHE A 43 -2.70 4.18 -5.33
C PHE A 43 -2.48 5.36 -6.28
N ALA A 44 -1.45 5.31 -7.12
CA ALA A 44 -1.23 6.32 -8.16
C ALA A 44 -2.39 6.35 -9.17
N ALA A 45 -2.85 5.17 -9.63
CA ALA A 45 -3.98 5.06 -10.55
C ALA A 45 -5.29 5.61 -9.96
N GLN A 46 -5.41 5.63 -8.63
CA GLN A 46 -6.59 6.11 -7.91
C GLN A 46 -6.49 7.59 -7.52
N GLY A 47 -5.37 8.24 -7.81
CA GLY A 47 -5.15 9.68 -7.61
C GLY A 47 -4.42 10.06 -6.31
N LEU A 48 -3.77 9.12 -5.62
CA LEU A 48 -2.85 9.49 -4.54
C LEU A 48 -1.60 10.15 -5.14
N PRO A 49 -1.13 11.30 -4.64
CA PRO A 49 0.14 11.90 -5.06
C PRO A 49 1.31 11.08 -4.49
N VAL A 50 1.60 9.92 -5.10
CA VAL A 50 2.56 8.93 -4.59
C VAL A 50 4.01 9.42 -4.53
N GLY A 51 4.34 10.51 -5.22
CA GLY A 51 5.65 11.16 -5.09
C GLY A 51 5.86 11.82 -3.72
N GLU A 52 4.78 12.24 -3.06
CA GLU A 52 4.81 12.96 -1.79
C GLU A 52 4.27 12.13 -0.63
N ARG A 53 3.32 11.23 -0.90
CA ARG A 53 2.52 10.54 0.14
C ARG A 53 2.68 9.03 0.17
N PHE A 54 3.55 8.46 -0.66
CA PHE A 54 3.87 7.03 -0.59
C PHE A 54 5.35 6.86 -0.26
N HIS A 55 5.62 6.43 0.96
CA HIS A 55 6.96 6.24 1.49
C HIS A 55 7.25 4.74 1.55
N GLN A 56 8.22 4.29 0.78
CA GLN A 56 8.64 2.90 0.77
C GLN A 56 10.06 2.80 1.31
N GLU A 57 10.20 2.12 2.44
CA GLU A 57 11.51 1.71 2.93
C GLU A 57 11.93 0.44 2.21
N LEU A 58 13.05 0.52 1.49
CA LEU A 58 13.65 -0.62 0.81
C LEU A 58 14.40 -1.48 1.83
N PHE A 59 13.66 -2.26 2.61
CA PHE A 59 14.24 -3.39 3.32
C PHE A 59 14.37 -4.57 2.36
N ALA A 60 15.56 -4.75 1.79
CA ALA A 60 15.92 -6.02 1.19
C ALA A 60 16.12 -7.03 2.34
N MET A 61 15.04 -7.74 2.71
CA MET A 61 15.20 -8.95 3.51
C MET A 61 16.07 -9.91 2.69
N ARG A 62 17.32 -10.10 3.14
CA ARG A 62 18.29 -11.02 2.57
C ARG A 62 18.16 -12.38 3.25
#